data_AF-A0A0P8A8L4-F1
#
_entry.id   AF-A0A0P8A8L4-F1
#
_cell.length_a   1.000
_cell.length_b   1.000
_cell.length_c   1.000
_cell.angle_alpha   90.00
_cell.angle_beta   90.00
_cell.angle_gamma   90.00
#
_symmetry.space_group_name_H-M   'P 1'
#
loop_
_entity.id
_entity.type
_entity.pdbx_description
1 polymer ?
#
loop_
_entity_poly.entity_id
_entity_poly.type
_entity_poly.pdbx_seq_one_letter_code
_entity_poly.pdbx_strand_id
1 'polypeptide(L)'
;MVFEHVSTMAQACIAGLGVALLPGFLFQPELARGELKSLGHDWATGGGYWLMTPEGARANPAADAFREWLLTEVTRGDGAFA
;
A
#
# COMPACT_ATOMS: atom_id res chain seq x y z
N MET A 1 16.58 -13.76 6.49
CA MET A 1 15.28 -13.86 7.19
C MET A 1 14.21 -13.68 6.13
N VAL A 2 13.21 -14.56 6.08
CA VAL A 2 12.10 -14.45 5.12
C VAL A 2 10.89 -13.94 5.90
N PHE A 3 10.24 -12.90 5.39
CA PHE A 3 9.04 -12.33 5.98
C PHE A 3 7.88 -12.50 5.00
N GLU A 4 6.74 -12.95 5.52
CA GLU A 4 5.50 -13.12 4.73
C GLU A 4 4.66 -11.83 4.70
N HIS A 5 4.92 -10.89 5.61
CA HIS A 5 4.17 -9.65 5.74
C HIS A 5 5.10 -8.44 5.67
N VAL A 6 4.78 -7.48 4.81
CA VAL A 6 5.55 -6.24 4.62
C VAL A 6 5.62 -5.38 5.88
N SER A 7 4.59 -5.41 6.73
CA SER A 7 4.56 -4.68 8.00
C SER A 7 5.63 -5.18 8.97
N THR A 8 5.78 -6.49 9.13
CA THR A 8 6.83 -7.09 9.98
C THR A 8 8.21 -6.76 9.44
N MET A 9 8.39 -6.78 8.12
CA MET A 9 9.65 -6.41 7.48
C MET A 9 10.01 -4.94 7.73
N ALA A 10 9.03 -4.04 7.65
CA ALA A 10 9.23 -2.62 7.98
C ALA A 10 9.64 -2.41 9.44
N GLN A 11 9.00 -3.11 10.39
CA GLN A 11 9.37 -3.03 11.81
C GLN A 11 10.80 -3.54 12.05
N ALA A 12 11.24 -4.58 11.34
CA ALA A 12 12.63 -5.04 11.42
C ALA A 12 13.63 -3.96 10.95
N CYS A 13 13.30 -3.22 9.88
CA CYS A 13 14.11 -2.09 9.44
C CYS A 13 14.15 -0.95 10.46
N ILE A 14 13.01 -0.59 11.06
CA ILE A 14 12.92 0.43 12.12
C ILE A 14 13.77 0.02 13.34
N ALA A 15 13.80 -1.27 13.67
CA ALA A 15 14.64 -1.83 14.73
C ALA A 15 16.14 -1.91 14.38
N GLY A 16 16.55 -1.44 13.19
CA GLY A 16 17.95 -1.42 12.76
C GLY A 16 18.49 -2.78 12.28
N LEU A 17 17.61 -3.74 11.97
CA LEU A 17 18.01 -5.09 11.56
C LEU A 17 18.41 -5.20 10.08
N GLY A 18 18.27 -4.11 9.30
CA GLY A 18 18.71 -4.06 7.91
C GLY A 18 17.89 -3.15 7.01
N VAL A 19 17.93 -3.43 5.70
CA VAL A 19 17.22 -2.70 4.64
C VAL A 19 16.19 -3.62 3.97
N ALA A 20 15.09 -3.06 3.50
CA ALA A 20 14.02 -3.81 2.83
C ALA A 20 13.43 -3.03 1.65
N LEU A 21 12.95 -3.76 0.65
CA LEU A 21 12.12 -3.20 -0.42
C LEU A 21 10.67 -3.17 0.06
N LEU A 22 10.10 -1.97 0.20
CA LEU A 22 8.76 -1.75 0.75
C LEU A 22 7.93 -0.89 -0.20
N PRO A 23 6.61 -1.07 -0.26
CA PRO A 23 5.73 -0.12 -0.93
C PRO A 23 5.70 1.19 -0.14
N GLY A 24 6.43 2.21 -0.62
CA GLY A 24 6.66 3.45 0.14
C GLY A 24 5.38 4.18 0.55
N PHE A 25 4.31 4.08 -0.24
CA PHE A 25 3.02 4.70 0.06
C PHE A 25 2.37 4.16 1.35
N LEU A 26 2.64 2.91 1.75
CA LEU A 26 2.09 2.32 2.97
C LEU A 26 2.76 2.84 4.25
N PHE A 27 3.97 3.39 4.13
CA PHE A 27 4.83 3.76 5.25
C PHE A 27 5.18 5.25 5.26
N GLN A 28 4.33 6.09 4.64
CA GLN A 28 4.48 7.54 4.64
C GLN A 28 4.61 8.13 6.05
N PRO A 29 3.84 7.68 7.07
CA PRO A 29 4.01 8.18 8.42
C PRO A 29 5.40 7.91 9.00
N GLU A 30 5.93 6.71 8.82
CA GLU A 30 7.27 6.30 9.30
C GLU A 30 8.38 7.07 8.58
N LEU A 31 8.21 7.30 7.27
CA LEU A 31 9.09 8.14 6.46
C LEU A 31 9.06 9.60 6.92
N ALA A 32 7.88 10.14 7.20
CA ALA A 32 7.70 11.51 7.68
C ALA A 32 8.28 11.71 9.09
N ARG A 33 8.18 10.69 9.96
CA ARG A 33 8.80 10.69 11.29
C ARG A 33 10.31 10.42 11.26
N GLY A 34 10.87 9.99 10.13
CA GLY A 34 12.27 9.63 9.98
C GLY A 34 12.67 8.29 10.62
N GLU A 35 11.68 7.47 10.99
CA GLU A 35 11.89 6.10 11.50
C GLU A 35 12.34 5.16 10.38
N LEU A 36 11.83 5.42 9.17
CA LEU A 36 12.33 4.84 7.93
C LEU A 36 12.95 5.94 7.07
N LYS A 37 13.94 5.56 6.28
CA LYS A 37 14.60 6.45 5.32
C LYS A 37 14.67 5.77 3.97
N SER A 38 14.19 6.44 2.93
CA SER A 38 14.39 5.96 1.57
C SER A 38 15.87 5.99 1.20
N LEU A 39 16.37 4.91 0.63
CA LEU A 39 17.77 4.74 0.22
C LEU A 39 17.97 4.91 -1.29
N GLY A 40 16.89 5.03 -2.07
CA GLY A 40 16.94 5.05 -3.53
C GLY A 40 15.71 5.67 -4.17
N HIS A 41 15.62 5.54 -5.50
CA HIS A 41 14.45 5.94 -6.27
C HIS A 41 13.37 4.85 -6.22
N ASP A 42 12.12 5.25 -6.46
CA ASP A 42 11.01 4.31 -6.56
C ASP A 42 11.17 3.39 -7.77
N TRP A 43 10.77 2.13 -7.60
CA TRP A 43 10.78 1.12 -8.66
C TRP A 43 9.37 0.69 -9.01
N ALA A 44 8.98 0.91 -10.26
CA ALA A 44 7.74 0.37 -10.80
C ALA A 44 7.84 -1.16 -10.88
N THR A 45 7.03 -1.85 -10.07
CA THR A 45 7.01 -3.33 -10.05
C THR A 45 6.02 -3.92 -11.04
N GLY A 46 5.17 -3.08 -11.66
CA GLY A 46 4.04 -3.50 -12.49
C GLY A 46 2.88 -4.12 -11.69
N GLY A 47 3.00 -4.21 -10.37
CA GLY A 47 1.94 -4.66 -9.46
C GLY A 47 1.04 -3.52 -9.01
N GLY A 48 -0.18 -3.86 -8.59
CA GLY A 48 -1.18 -2.91 -8.11
C GLY A 48 -2.12 -3.54 -7.09
N TYR A 49 -3.16 -2.80 -6.72
CA TYR A 49 -4.24 -3.29 -5.86
C TYR A 49 -5.54 -3.33 -6.67
N TRP A 50 -6.29 -4.42 -6.54
CA TRP A 50 -7.52 -4.63 -7.27
C TRP A 50 -8.68 -4.89 -6.32
N LEU A 51 -9.80 -4.21 -6.57
CA LEU A 51 -11.08 -4.57 -6.00
C LEU A 51 -11.72 -5.65 -6.88
N MET A 52 -11.95 -6.83 -6.32
CA MET A 52 -12.53 -7.96 -7.04
C MET A 52 -13.96 -8.25 -6.56
N THR A 53 -14.85 -8.58 -7.48
CA THR A 53 -16.22 -9.04 -7.19
C THR A 53 -16.44 -10.39 -7.86
N PRO A 54 -17.06 -11.37 -7.19
CA PRO A 54 -17.34 -12.68 -7.80
C PRO A 54 -18.17 -12.55 -9.06
N GLU A 55 -17.86 -13.37 -10.05
CA GLU A 55 -18.69 -13.49 -11.25
C GLU A 55 -20.09 -13.99 -10.86
N GLY A 56 -21.13 -13.31 -11.37
CA GLY A 56 -22.52 -13.64 -11.04
C GLY A 56 -23.00 -13.16 -9.67
N ALA A 57 -22.23 -12.32 -8.96
CA ALA A 57 -22.71 -11.68 -7.74
C ALA A 57 -24.02 -10.91 -8.00
N ARG A 58 -25.02 -11.11 -7.13
CA ARG A 58 -26.26 -10.34 -7.18
C ARG A 58 -25.96 -8.86 -6.93
N ALA A 59 -26.68 -7.97 -7.61
CA ALA A 59 -26.58 -6.53 -7.40
C ALA A 59 -26.68 -6.19 -5.90
N ASN A 60 -25.68 -5.47 -5.41
CA ASN A 60 -25.57 -5.06 -4.02
C ASN A 60 -25.24 -3.56 -3.97
N PRO A 61 -26.25 -2.69 -3.78
CA PRO A 61 -26.07 -1.24 -3.77
C PRO A 61 -25.04 -0.75 -2.75
N ALA A 62 -24.87 -1.46 -1.63
CA ALA A 62 -23.86 -1.10 -0.63
C ALA A 62 -22.43 -1.39 -1.12
N ALA A 63 -22.24 -2.48 -1.86
CA ALA A 63 -20.95 -2.81 -2.47
C ALA A 63 -20.61 -1.83 -3.61
N ASP A 64 -21.61 -1.44 -4.40
CA ASP A 64 -21.45 -0.44 -5.47
C ASP A 64 -21.08 0.93 -4.90
N ALA A 65 -21.80 1.38 -3.86
CA ALA A 65 -21.48 2.62 -3.16
C ALA A 65 -20.07 2.59 -2.54
N PHE A 66 -19.65 1.45 -1.97
CA PHE A 66 -18.30 1.29 -1.43
C PHE A 66 -17.24 1.36 -2.53
N ARG A 67 -17.47 0.72 -3.68
CA ARG A 67 -16.57 0.78 -4.83
C ARG A 67 -16.39 2.22 -5.32
N GLU A 68 -17.50 2.95 -5.49
CA GLU A 68 -17.48 4.35 -5.93
C GLU A 68 -16.73 5.25 -4.95
N TRP A 69 -17.02 5.10 -3.66
CA TRP A 69 -16.31 5.81 -2.60
C TRP A 69 -14.81 5.49 -2.62
N LEU A 70 -14.43 4.21 -2.67
CA LEU A 70 -13.02 3.80 -2.66
C LEU A 70 -12.24 4.38 -3.84
N LEU A 71 -12.83 4.36 -5.05
CA LEU A 71 -12.22 4.95 -6.25
C LEU A 71 -12.07 6.47 -6.14
N THR A 72 -13.00 7.12 -5.45
CA THR A 72 -12.90 8.56 -5.15
C THR A 72 -11.75 8.84 -4.18
N GLU A 73 -11.60 8.05 -3.11
CA GLU A 73 -10.57 8.27 -2.10
C GLU A 73 -9.16 8.05 -2.65
N VAL A 74 -8.94 7.02 -3.48
CA VAL A 74 -7.61 6.76 -4.07
C VAL A 74 -7.18 7.81 -5.10
N THR A 75 -8.12 8.57 -5.66
CA THR A 75 -7.84 9.68 -6.58
C THR A 75 -7.74 11.03 -5.87
N ARG A 76 -8.15 11.11 -4.60
CA ARG A 76 -8.14 12.34 -3.80
C ARG A 76 -6.80 12.64 -3.15
N GLY A 77 -5.99 11.61 -2.86
CA GLY A 77 -4.66 11.77 -2.28
C GLY A 77 -3.63 12.10 -3.37
N ASP A 78 -2.74 13.06 -3.10
CA ASP A 78 -1.61 13.40 -3.96
C ASP A 78 -0.76 12.16 -4.25
N GLY A 79 -0.96 11.55 -5.41
CA GLY A 79 0.01 10.74 -6.14
C GLY A 79 0.57 9.47 -5.46
N ALA A 80 0.12 9.08 -4.28
CA ALA A 80 0.68 7.93 -3.56
C ALA A 80 0.52 6.60 -4.32
N PHE A 81 -0.37 6.57 -5.32
CA PHE A 81 -0.61 5.45 -6.23
C PHE A 81 -0.45 5.82 -7.72
N ALA A 82 0.01 7.04 -8.05
CA ALA A 82 0.17 7.51 -9.43
C ALA A 82 1.61 7.33 -9.93
#